data_AF-A0A529HTB1-F1
#
_entry.id   AF-A0A529HTB1-F1
#
_cell.length_a   1.000
_cell.length_b   1.000
_cell.length_c   1.000
_cell.angle_alpha   90.00
_cell.angle_beta   90.00
_cell.angle_gamma   90.00
#
_symmetry.space_group_name_H-M   'P 1'
#
loop_
_entity.id
_entity.type
_entity.pdbx_description
1 polymer ?
#
loop_
_entity_poly.entity_id
_entity_poly.type
_entity_poly.pdbx_seq_one_letter_code
_entity_poly.pdbx_strand_id
1 'polypeptide(L)'
;MLLPLSPAEEKLLLEFADPEAPSEPGGALSASSLIALLANAEFHGVLPIMLRKLREIGEADLPNDAALRQKLSGLRDQATLATGQSMLLQYHGDRIMKALAAKGVAARIVKGPVFARKLYRHAA
;
A
#
# COMPACT_ATOMS: atom_id res chain seq x y z
N MET A 1 11.96 7.94 12.00
CA MET A 1 12.44 6.70 12.64
C MET A 1 11.23 5.81 12.86
N LEU A 2 11.36 4.51 12.60
CA LEU A 2 10.26 3.57 12.79
C LEU A 2 9.98 3.37 14.28
N LEU A 3 8.71 3.16 14.61
CA LEU A 3 8.32 2.70 15.95
C LEU A 3 8.83 1.26 16.11
N PRO A 4 9.65 0.97 17.13
CA PRO A 4 10.18 -0.38 17.32
C PRO A 4 9.04 -1.36 17.61
N LEU A 5 9.19 -2.58 17.12
CA LEU A 5 8.27 -3.69 17.37
C LEU A 5 8.95 -4.69 18.30
N SER A 6 8.18 -5.31 19.19
CA SER A 6 8.60 -6.53 19.87
C SER A 6 8.64 -7.71 18.89
N PRO A 7 9.37 -8.79 19.20
CA PRO A 7 9.41 -9.98 18.32
C PRO A 7 8.02 -10.57 18.00
N ALA A 8 7.07 -10.45 18.93
CA ALA A 8 5.69 -10.89 18.69
C ALA A 8 4.96 -9.98 17.70
N GLU A 9 5.16 -8.66 17.80
CA GLU A 9 4.58 -7.69 16.87
C GLU A 9 5.23 -7.79 15.48
N GLU A 10 6.53 -8.09 15.39
CA GLU A 10 7.20 -8.36 14.11
C GLU A 10 6.58 -9.59 13.42
N LYS A 11 6.39 -10.68 14.16
CA LYS A 11 5.71 -11.88 13.62
C LYS A 11 4.30 -11.55 13.14
N LEU A 12 3.55 -10.79 13.93
CA LEU A 12 2.21 -10.36 13.57
C LEU A 12 2.21 -9.46 12.32
N LEU A 13 3.19 -8.58 12.16
CA LEU A 13 3.34 -7.79 10.94
C LEU A 13 3.53 -8.68 9.70
N LEU A 14 4.30 -9.76 9.82
CA LEU A 14 4.47 -10.74 8.75
C LEU A 14 3.15 -11.45 8.42
N GLU A 15 2.36 -11.81 9.43
CA GLU A 15 1.03 -12.39 9.26
C GLU A 15 0.07 -11.40 8.59
N PHE A 16 0.12 -10.11 8.93
CA PHE A 16 -0.64 -9.07 8.21
C PHE A 16 -0.14 -8.85 6.78
N ALA A 17 1.16 -9.02 6.53
CA ALA A 17 1.76 -8.84 5.21
C ALA A 17 1.46 -9.98 4.24
N ASP A 18 1.23 -11.20 4.76
CA ASP A 18 0.86 -12.36 3.96
C ASP A 18 -0.61 -12.23 3.47
N PRO A 19 -0.88 -12.09 2.16
CA PRO A 19 -2.24 -11.97 1.64
C PRO A 19 -3.14 -13.17 1.94
N GLU A 20 -2.55 -14.35 2.12
CA GLU A 20 -3.24 -15.64 2.29
C GLU A 20 -3.42 -16.01 3.77
N ALA A 21 -2.66 -15.40 4.68
CA ALA A 21 -2.83 -15.63 6.11
C ALA A 21 -4.20 -15.09 6.60
N PRO A 22 -4.84 -15.75 7.59
CA PRO A 22 -6.12 -15.31 8.13
C PRO A 22 -6.04 -13.91 8.74
N SER A 23 -7.17 -13.23 8.79
CA SER A 23 -7.30 -11.87 9.31
C SER A 23 -7.52 -11.83 10.82
N GLU A 24 -7.19 -12.88 11.58
CA GLU A 24 -7.40 -12.90 13.03
C GLU A 24 -6.18 -12.34 13.77
N PRO A 25 -6.30 -11.21 14.50
CA PRO A 25 -5.23 -10.78 15.39
C PRO A 25 -5.12 -11.79 16.54
N GLY A 26 -3.97 -12.44 16.68
CA GLY A 26 -3.68 -13.27 17.83
C GLY A 26 -3.66 -12.44 19.12
N GLY A 27 -4.81 -12.33 19.79
CA GLY A 27 -4.97 -11.64 21.07
C GLY A 27 -5.38 -10.16 20.96
N ALA A 28 -5.82 -9.59 22.09
CA ALA A 28 -6.22 -8.19 22.18
C ALA A 28 -4.99 -7.27 22.04
N LEU A 29 -4.77 -6.72 20.84
CA LEU A 29 -3.70 -5.76 20.59
C LEU A 29 -4.00 -4.42 21.26
N SER A 30 -2.97 -3.78 21.79
CA SER A 30 -3.10 -2.40 22.27
C SER A 30 -3.21 -1.42 21.09
N ALA A 31 -3.83 -0.27 21.29
CA ALA A 31 -3.88 0.79 20.29
C ALA A 31 -2.47 1.26 19.88
N SER A 32 -1.54 1.38 20.83
CA SER A 32 -0.14 1.74 20.58
C SER A 32 0.57 0.71 19.71
N SER A 33 0.37 -0.58 19.97
CA SER A 33 0.93 -1.67 19.17
C SER A 33 0.42 -1.60 17.74
N LEU A 34 -0.89 -1.40 17.56
CA LEU A 34 -1.48 -1.30 16.22
C LEU A 34 -0.99 -0.05 15.45
N ILE A 35 -0.82 1.09 16.14
CA ILE A 35 -0.23 2.30 15.54
C ILE A 35 1.21 2.06 15.07
N ALA A 36 2.01 1.31 15.84
CA ALA A 36 3.38 0.93 15.48
C ALA A 36 3.40 -0.04 14.29
N LEU A 37 2.52 -1.05 14.29
CA LEU A 37 2.35 -1.98 13.17
C LEU A 37 1.99 -1.24 11.87
N LEU A 38 1.02 -0.31 11.92
CA LEU A 38 0.63 0.49 10.75
C LEU A 38 1.79 1.31 10.19
N ALA A 39 2.63 1.90 11.04
CA ALA A 39 3.80 2.66 10.60
C ALA A 39 4.85 1.77 9.92
N ASN A 40 5.08 0.57 10.47
CA ASN A 40 5.99 -0.40 9.85
C ASN A 40 5.41 -0.98 8.55
N ALA A 41 4.10 -1.24 8.50
CA ALA A 41 3.43 -1.70 7.30
C ALA A 41 3.52 -0.69 6.15
N GLU A 42 3.39 0.59 6.44
CA GLU A 42 3.59 1.67 5.47
C GLU A 42 5.02 1.68 4.93
N PHE A 43 6.01 1.63 5.83
CA PHE A 43 7.42 1.64 5.46
C PHE A 43 7.84 0.43 4.60
N HIS A 44 7.32 -0.76 4.92
CA HIS A 44 7.61 -1.99 4.19
C HIS A 44 6.72 -2.19 2.94
N GLY A 45 5.78 -1.28 2.67
CA GLY A 45 4.93 -1.34 1.47
C GLY A 45 3.82 -2.39 1.55
N VAL A 46 3.46 -2.84 2.75
CA VAL A 46 2.43 -3.86 2.99
C VAL A 46 1.14 -3.28 3.61
N LEU A 47 1.10 -1.96 3.83
CA LEU A 47 -0.07 -1.25 4.36
C LEU A 47 -1.38 -1.56 3.64
N PRO A 48 -1.47 -1.64 2.29
CA PRO A 48 -2.73 -1.95 1.62
C PRO A 48 -3.34 -3.30 2.04
N ILE A 49 -2.50 -4.32 2.23
CA ILE A 49 -2.93 -5.65 2.67
C ILE A 49 -3.41 -5.58 4.11
N MET A 50 -2.64 -4.92 4.98
CA MET A 50 -3.00 -4.74 6.38
C MET A 50 -4.33 -3.99 6.54
N LEU A 51 -4.55 -2.89 5.80
CA LEU A 51 -5.82 -2.14 5.85
C LEU A 51 -7.01 -2.97 5.37
N ARG A 52 -6.82 -3.83 4.36
CA ARG A 52 -7.84 -4.79 3.92
C ARG A 52 -8.22 -5.75 5.05
N LYS A 53 -7.23 -6.38 5.68
CA LYS A 53 -7.46 -7.33 6.78
C LYS A 53 -8.13 -6.66 7.99
N LEU A 54 -7.69 -5.45 8.38
CA LEU A 54 -8.32 -4.68 9.46
C LEU A 54 -9.78 -4.31 9.15
N ARG A 55 -10.13 -4.13 7.87
CA ARG A 55 -11.53 -3.92 7.45
C ARG A 55 -12.35 -5.21 7.56
N GLU A 56 -11.75 -6.37 7.28
CA GLU A 56 -12.39 -7.68 7.42
C GLU A 56 -12.63 -8.06 8.89
N ILE A 57 -11.68 -7.72 9.76
CA ILE A 57 -11.83 -7.83 11.23
C ILE A 57 -13.01 -6.98 11.70
N GLY A 58 -13.14 -5.76 11.20
CA GLY A 58 -14.22 -4.85 11.54
C GLY A 58 -13.91 -3.95 12.75
N GLU A 59 -14.55 -2.78 12.79
CA GLU A 59 -14.25 -1.73 13.77
C GLU A 59 -14.58 -2.10 15.22
N ALA A 60 -15.53 -3.03 15.42
CA ALA A 60 -15.96 -3.46 16.75
C ALA A 60 -14.87 -4.26 17.49
N ASP A 61 -14.03 -4.95 16.72
CA ASP A 61 -12.96 -5.82 17.25
C ASP A 61 -11.60 -5.10 17.32
N LEU A 62 -11.55 -3.83 16.91
CA LEU A 62 -10.37 -2.98 17.07
C LEU A 62 -10.39 -2.21 18.40
N PRO A 63 -9.22 -1.87 18.96
CA PRO A 63 -9.14 -1.08 20.18
C PRO A 63 -9.92 0.23 20.06
N ASN A 64 -10.76 0.51 21.07
CA ASN A 64 -11.55 1.74 21.16
C ASN A 64 -10.67 2.92 21.59
N ASP A 65 -9.82 3.40 20.68
CA ASP A 65 -8.90 4.51 20.88
C ASP A 65 -9.10 5.59 19.79
N ALA A 66 -9.19 6.84 20.21
CA ALA A 66 -9.49 7.96 19.30
C ALA A 66 -8.35 8.24 18.31
N ALA A 67 -7.10 8.16 18.76
CA ALA A 67 -5.94 8.43 17.91
C ALA A 67 -5.77 7.33 16.85
N LEU A 68 -5.98 6.07 17.24
CA LEU A 68 -5.99 4.93 16.33
C LEU A 68 -7.08 5.08 15.26
N ARG A 69 -8.32 5.41 15.65
CA ARG A 69 -9.44 5.61 14.72
C ARG A 69 -9.15 6.73 13.72
N GLN A 70 -8.63 7.85 14.20
CA GLN A 70 -8.23 8.96 13.33
C GLN A 70 -7.14 8.53 12.34
N LYS A 71 -6.12 7.80 12.81
CA LYS A 71 -5.05 7.29 11.94
C LYS A 71 -5.59 6.33 10.88
N LEU A 72 -6.44 5.37 11.27
CA LEU A 72 -7.05 4.42 10.33
C LEU A 72 -7.91 5.11 9.27
N SER A 73 -8.73 6.10 9.67
CA SER A 73 -9.51 6.90 8.72
C SER A 73 -8.60 7.58 7.71
N GLY A 74 -7.56 8.29 8.19
CA GLY A 74 -6.61 8.98 7.31
C GLY A 74 -5.89 8.05 6.35
N LEU A 75 -5.44 6.88 6.81
CA LEU A 75 -4.77 5.90 5.95
C LEU A 75 -5.72 5.30 4.91
N ARG A 76 -6.99 5.07 5.26
CA ARG A 76 -8.00 4.57 4.31
C ARG A 76 -8.36 5.62 3.25
N ASP A 77 -8.48 6.87 3.63
CA ASP A 77 -8.71 7.98 2.70
C ASP A 77 -7.53 8.11 1.72
N GLN A 78 -6.30 8.08 2.23
CA GLN A 78 -5.08 8.11 1.42
C GLN A 78 -5.02 6.91 0.46
N ALA A 79 -5.32 5.70 0.93
CA ALA A 79 -5.33 4.50 0.10
C ALA A 79 -6.39 4.60 -1.02
N THR A 80 -7.57 5.15 -0.71
CA THR A 80 -8.64 5.38 -1.67
C THR A 80 -8.21 6.37 -2.75
N LEU A 81 -7.62 7.50 -2.36
CA LEU A 81 -7.10 8.51 -3.28
C LEU A 81 -5.98 7.93 -4.15
N ALA A 82 -5.01 7.22 -3.56
CA ALA A 82 -3.90 6.60 -4.29
C ALA A 82 -4.38 5.57 -5.31
N THR A 83 -5.42 4.80 -4.96
CA THR A 83 -6.07 3.85 -5.90
C THR A 83 -6.71 4.60 -7.06
N GLY A 84 -7.51 5.64 -6.79
CA GLY A 84 -8.14 6.46 -7.83
C GLY A 84 -7.12 7.11 -8.77
N GLN A 85 -6.04 7.68 -8.23
CA GLN A 85 -4.95 8.26 -9.02
C GLN A 85 -4.22 7.21 -9.87
N SER A 86 -4.02 6.01 -9.33
CA SER A 86 -3.41 4.89 -10.08
C SER A 86 -4.31 4.47 -11.25
N MET A 87 -5.62 4.40 -11.05
CA MET A 87 -6.59 4.11 -12.12
C MET A 87 -6.59 5.19 -13.20
N LEU A 88 -6.54 6.47 -12.83
CA LEU A 88 -6.44 7.58 -13.78
C LEU A 88 -5.14 7.53 -14.59
N LEU A 89 -4.01 7.26 -13.92
CA LEU A 89 -2.71 7.13 -14.56
C LEU A 89 -2.71 5.98 -15.58
N GLN A 90 -3.28 4.83 -15.21
CA GLN A 90 -3.44 3.69 -16.11
C GLN A 90 -4.30 4.06 -17.32
N TYR A 91 -5.46 4.68 -17.11
CA TYR A 91 -6.35 5.14 -18.17
C TYR A 91 -5.64 6.08 -19.16
N HIS A 92 -4.92 7.07 -18.66
CA HIS A 92 -4.17 8.01 -19.51
C HIS A 92 -3.01 7.33 -20.24
N GLY A 93 -2.28 6.43 -19.55
CA GLY A 93 -1.24 5.61 -20.15
C GLY A 93 -1.76 4.80 -21.35
N ASP A 94 -2.88 4.11 -21.17
CA ASP A 94 -3.51 3.30 -22.21
C ASP A 94 -3.95 4.15 -23.41
N ARG A 95 -4.49 5.34 -23.17
CA ARG A 95 -4.88 6.27 -24.24
C ARG A 95 -3.68 6.75 -25.06
N ILE A 96 -2.58 7.12 -24.39
CA ILE A 96 -1.36 7.56 -25.05
C ILE A 96 -0.79 6.41 -25.90
N MET A 97 -0.70 5.21 -25.33
CA MET A 97 -0.21 4.02 -26.03
C MET A 97 -1.03 3.69 -27.28
N LYS A 98 -2.36 3.76 -27.18
CA LYS A 98 -3.27 3.58 -28.34
C LYS A 98 -3.02 4.62 -29.44
N ALA A 99 -2.85 5.89 -29.08
CA ALA A 99 -2.59 6.96 -30.05
C ALA A 99 -1.23 6.81 -30.76
N LEU A 100 -0.19 6.38 -30.04
CA LEU A 100 1.13 6.12 -30.62
C LEU A 100 1.11 4.91 -31.55
N ALA A 101 0.45 3.83 -31.16
CA ALA A 101 0.28 2.64 -31.99
C ALA A 101 -0.44 2.96 -33.31
N ALA A 102 -1.49 3.80 -33.28
CA ALA A 102 -2.21 4.24 -34.47
C ALA A 102 -1.32 5.03 -35.46
N LYS A 103 -0.19 5.57 -35.01
CA LYS A 103 0.81 6.27 -35.83
C LYS A 103 2.01 5.41 -36.19
N GLY A 104 2.00 4.11 -35.84
CA GLY A 104 3.14 3.21 -36.05
C GLY A 104 4.36 3.52 -35.19
N VAL A 105 4.20 4.30 -34.11
CA VAL A 105 5.31 4.67 -33.22
C VAL A 105 5.48 3.60 -32.14
N ALA A 106 6.64 2.94 -32.13
CA ALA A 106 6.99 1.99 -31.09
C ALA A 106 7.24 2.72 -29.76
N ALA A 107 6.45 2.41 -28.73
CA ALA A 107 6.58 3.01 -27.40
C ALA A 107 6.37 1.97 -26.30
N ARG A 108 6.86 2.27 -25.09
CA ARG A 108 6.64 1.47 -23.87
C ARG A 108 6.59 2.39 -22.65
N ILE A 109 5.64 2.13 -21.75
CA ILE A 109 5.60 2.77 -20.43
C ILE A 109 6.65 2.11 -19.54
N VAL A 110 7.40 2.92 -18.80
CA VAL A 110 8.47 2.49 -17.89
C VAL A 110 8.29 3.11 -16.51
N LYS A 111 8.60 2.35 -15.45
CA LYS A 111 8.34 2.68 -14.02
C LYS A 111 9.02 3.97 -13.50
N GLY A 112 9.86 4.63 -14.30
CA GLY A 112 10.44 5.91 -13.93
C GLY A 112 11.64 6.33 -14.78
N PRO A 113 12.15 7.57 -14.59
CA PRO A 113 13.20 8.15 -15.42
C PRO A 113 14.53 7.42 -15.31
N VAL A 114 14.86 6.86 -14.13
CA VAL A 114 16.09 6.08 -13.95
C VAL A 114 16.05 4.79 -14.79
N PHE A 115 14.91 4.10 -14.83
CA PHE A 115 14.75 2.89 -15.61
C PHE A 115 14.70 3.21 -17.12
N ALA A 116 14.01 4.29 -17.50
CA ALA A 116 13.99 4.81 -18.86
C ALA A 116 15.41 5.06 -19.40
N ARG A 117 16.26 5.76 -18.64
CA ARG A 117 17.66 6.05 -19.02
C ARG A 117 18.50 4.79 -19.20
N LYS A 118 18.28 3.75 -18.38
CA LYS A 118 18.99 2.46 -18.50
C LYS A 118 18.57 1.66 -19.73
N LEU A 119 17.29 1.72 -20.11
CA LEU A 119 16.72 1.02 -21.26
C LEU A 119 17.09 1.70 -22.57
N TYR A 120 17.00 3.02 -22.63
CA TYR A 120 17.25 3.81 -23.82
C TYR A 120 18.66 4.42 -23.80
N ARG A 121 19.68 3.59 -23.56
CA ARG A 121 21.10 4.02 -23.50
C ARG A 121 21.59 4.74 -24.77
N HIS A 122 20.92 4.54 -25.90
CA HIS A 122 21.30 5.05 -27.21
C HIS A 122 20.23 5.95 -27.86
N ALA A 123 19.21 6.39 -27.13
CA ALA A 123 18.15 7.26 -27.68
C ALA A 123 18.50 8.77 -27.63
N ALA A 124 19.79 9.09 -27.72
CA ALA A 124 20.30 10.45 -27.90
C ALA A 124 21.06 10.51 -29.23
#